data_AF-A0AAP2USE5-F1
#
_entry.id   AF-A0AAP2USE5-F1
#
_cell.length_a   1.000
_cell.length_b   1.000
_cell.length_c   1.000
_cell.angle_alpha   90.00
_cell.angle_beta   90.00
_cell.angle_gamma   90.00
#
_symmetry.space_group_name_H-M   'P 1'
#
loop_
_entity.id
_entity.type
_entity.pdbx_description
1 polymer ?
#
loop_
_entity_poly.entity_id
_entity_poly.type
_entity_poly.pdbx_seq_one_letter_code
_entity_poly.pdbx_strand_id
1 'polypeptide(L)'
;MAELQIFKNDEFGEVRTTIIDGKPYFCGSDVAKALGYSDVHKAIKQNCDEEGWVTCRTLTNGGEQDVKFISEGNVHRLIVAASKQSKNKEIQNKAKKYASWIFDEIVPSVRANGYYAIPGIQVPDFRDIPLDALASYQRIQRTVMKDLGKSPKEIATEFKKVSLQFGINLSDNFDQLAFEQESLF
;
A
#
# COMPACT_ATOMS: atom_id res chain seq x y z
N MET A 1 -8.23 11.43 -16.65
CA MET A 1 -6.79 11.63 -16.89
C MET A 1 -6.08 11.39 -15.58
N ALA A 2 -5.11 10.47 -15.55
CA ALA A 2 -4.32 10.22 -14.35
C ALA A 2 -3.27 11.33 -14.20
N GLU A 3 -3.23 11.99 -13.04
CA GLU A 3 -2.28 13.05 -12.77
C GLU A 3 -0.89 12.45 -12.51
N LEU A 4 0.14 12.99 -13.15
CA LEU A 4 1.53 12.57 -12.96
C LEU A 4 2.10 13.31 -11.74
N GLN A 5 2.56 12.57 -10.75
CA GLN A 5 3.23 13.09 -9.57
C GLN A 5 4.72 12.74 -9.61
N ILE A 6 5.57 13.51 -8.95
CA ILE A 6 7.01 13.23 -8.84
C ILE A 6 7.34 13.04 -7.38
N PHE A 7 7.78 11.84 -7.02
CA PHE A 7 8.32 11.56 -5.69
C PHE A 7 9.83 11.84 -5.70
N LYS A 8 10.30 12.72 -4.81
CA LYS A 8 11.73 13.03 -4.66
C LYS A 8 12.27 12.41 -3.39
N ASN A 9 13.41 11.74 -3.50
CA ASN A 9 14.16 11.21 -2.36
C ASN A 9 15.65 11.49 -2.56
N ASP A 10 16.33 12.00 -1.53
CA ASP A 10 17.74 12.39 -1.63
C ASP A 10 18.69 11.22 -1.90
N GLU A 11 18.33 9.99 -1.53
CA GLU A 11 19.10 8.77 -1.80
C GLU A 11 18.75 8.08 -3.12
N PHE A 12 17.49 8.16 -3.57
CA PHE A 12 16.99 7.39 -4.72
C PHE A 12 16.62 8.25 -5.94
N GLY A 13 16.75 9.57 -5.83
CA GLY A 13 16.43 10.52 -6.88
C GLY A 13 14.93 10.76 -7.04
N GLU A 14 14.53 11.12 -8.27
CA GLU A 14 13.15 11.44 -8.61
C GLU A 14 12.48 10.26 -9.32
N VAL A 15 11.35 9.79 -8.79
CA VAL A 15 10.52 8.75 -9.39
C VAL A 15 9.18 9.34 -9.78
N ARG A 16 8.87 9.32 -11.07
CA ARG A 16 7.55 9.69 -11.57
C ARG A 16 6.51 8.64 -11.17
N THR A 17 5.34 9.08 -10.74
CA THR A 17 4.23 8.23 -10.30
C THR A 17 2.91 8.67 -10.91
N THR A 18 1.94 7.78 -10.98
CA THR A 18 0.58 8.09 -11.42
C THR A 18 -0.43 7.18 -10.72
N ILE A 19 -1.70 7.56 -10.72
CA ILE A 19 -2.78 6.78 -10.10
C ILE A 19 -3.61 6.11 -11.19
N ILE A 20 -3.72 4.79 -11.12
CA ILE A 20 -4.51 3.97 -12.05
C ILE A 20 -5.43 3.09 -11.20
N ASP A 21 -6.74 3.19 -11.42
CA ASP A 21 -7.77 2.47 -10.65
C ASP A 21 -7.61 2.62 -9.12
N GLY A 22 -7.27 3.84 -8.69
CA GLY A 22 -7.07 4.16 -7.27
C GLY A 22 -5.78 3.61 -6.66
N LYS A 23 -4.90 2.97 -7.45
CA LYS A 23 -3.63 2.42 -7.00
C LYS A 23 -2.45 3.21 -7.55
N PRO A 24 -1.36 3.36 -6.77
CA PRO A 24 -0.14 4.01 -7.24
C PRO A 24 0.62 3.11 -8.21
N TYR A 25 1.07 3.72 -9.30
CA TYR A 25 1.96 3.14 -10.29
C TYR A 25 3.21 4.02 -10.42
N PHE A 26 4.35 3.40 -10.67
CA PHE A 26 5.66 4.04 -10.65
C PHE A 26 6.32 3.91 -12.00
N CYS A 27 6.98 4.96 -12.48
CA CYS A 27 7.73 4.90 -13.72
C CYS A 27 8.87 3.88 -13.58
N GLY A 28 8.74 2.74 -14.27
CA GLY A 28 9.66 1.63 -14.12
C GLY A 28 11.08 2.01 -14.52
N SER A 29 11.22 2.95 -15.46
CA SER A 29 12.56 3.42 -15.86
C SER A 29 13.27 4.21 -14.79
N ASP A 30 12.54 4.99 -14.02
CA ASP A 30 13.11 5.83 -12.96
C ASP A 30 13.53 4.93 -11.79
N VAL A 31 12.66 3.99 -11.41
CA VAL A 31 12.94 2.98 -10.38
C VAL A 31 14.17 2.14 -10.73
N ALA A 32 14.24 1.61 -11.96
CA ALA A 32 15.37 0.78 -12.36
C ALA A 32 16.69 1.57 -12.40
N LYS A 33 16.67 2.84 -12.82
CA LYS A 33 17.86 3.71 -12.79
C LYS A 33 18.30 4.00 -11.35
N ALA A 34 17.38 4.29 -10.45
CA ALA A 34 17.66 4.50 -9.03
C ALA A 34 18.32 3.26 -8.39
N LEU A 35 17.95 2.07 -8.84
CA LEU A 35 18.54 0.79 -8.42
C LEU A 35 19.85 0.44 -9.17
N GLY A 36 20.37 1.32 -10.01
CA GLY A 36 21.65 1.15 -10.70
C GLY A 36 21.63 0.11 -11.82
N TYR A 37 20.47 -0.21 -12.39
CA TYR A 37 20.40 -1.07 -13.57
C TYR A 37 20.94 -0.32 -14.81
N SER A 38 21.91 -0.92 -15.50
CA SER A 38 22.47 -0.36 -16.73
C SER A 38 21.51 -0.47 -17.91
N ASP A 39 20.74 -1.56 -17.99
CA ASP A 39 19.70 -1.78 -18.98
C ASP A 39 18.35 -1.89 -18.27
N VAL A 40 17.66 -0.75 -18.23
CA VAL A 40 16.36 -0.57 -17.60
C VAL A 40 15.30 -1.46 -18.23
N HIS A 41 15.24 -1.55 -19.55
CA HIS A 41 14.20 -2.30 -20.25
C HIS A 41 14.34 -3.80 -20.00
N LYS A 42 15.58 -4.30 -20.03
CA LYS A 42 15.88 -5.68 -19.65
C LYS A 42 15.57 -5.95 -18.19
N ALA A 43 15.92 -5.04 -17.28
CA ALA A 43 15.65 -5.20 -15.85
C ALA A 43 14.16 -5.36 -15.56
N ILE A 44 13.32 -4.50 -16.16
CA ILE A 44 11.86 -4.58 -16.03
C ILE A 44 11.35 -5.88 -16.65
N LYS A 45 11.75 -6.22 -17.88
CA LYS A 45 11.27 -7.42 -18.58
C LYS A 45 11.62 -8.72 -17.84
N GLN A 46 12.79 -8.78 -17.20
CA GLN A 46 13.28 -9.99 -16.55
C GLN A 46 12.74 -10.18 -15.12
N ASN A 47 12.46 -9.09 -14.40
CA ASN A 47 12.19 -9.15 -12.96
C ASN A 47 10.77 -8.70 -12.58
N CYS A 48 10.03 -8.05 -13.47
CA CYS A 48 8.66 -7.63 -13.22
C CYS A 48 7.66 -8.58 -13.88
N ASP A 49 6.48 -8.68 -13.29
CA ASP A 49 5.33 -9.36 -13.85
C ASP A 49 4.63 -8.47 -14.88
N GLU A 50 4.30 -9.01 -16.06
CA GLU A 50 3.70 -8.27 -17.17
C GLU A 50 2.29 -7.75 -16.82
N GLU A 51 1.54 -8.47 -15.98
CA GLU A 51 0.20 -8.05 -15.51
C GLU A 51 0.26 -6.76 -14.70
N GLY A 52 1.41 -6.47 -14.09
CA GLY A 52 1.65 -5.25 -13.33
C GLY A 52 2.23 -4.10 -14.15
N TRP A 53 2.17 -4.14 -15.49
CA TRP A 53 2.64 -3.08 -16.37
C TRP A 53 1.47 -2.27 -16.92
N VAL A 54 1.65 -0.95 -17.01
CA VAL A 54 0.78 -0.08 -17.80
C VAL A 54 1.65 0.84 -18.64
N THR A 55 1.36 0.91 -19.94
CA THR A 55 2.05 1.85 -20.82
C THR A 55 1.31 3.18 -20.79
N CYS A 56 2.00 4.23 -20.36
CA CYS A 56 1.47 5.59 -20.35
C CYS A 56 2.32 6.47 -21.27
N ARG A 57 1.64 7.26 -22.10
CA ARG A 57 2.30 8.29 -22.89
C ARG A 57 2.64 9.47 -22.00
N THR A 58 3.91 9.83 -21.90
CA THR A 58 4.39 10.84 -20.95
C THR A 58 5.55 11.62 -21.55
N LEU A 59 5.65 12.90 -21.20
CA LEU A 59 6.77 13.74 -21.61
C LEU A 59 8.07 13.25 -20.94
N THR A 60 9.08 12.97 -21.75
CA THR A 60 10.44 12.69 -21.33
C THR A 60 11.38 13.74 -21.92
N ASN A 61 12.67 13.67 -21.57
CA ASN A 61 13.69 14.55 -22.17
C ASN A 61 13.79 14.41 -23.71
N GLY A 62 13.27 13.32 -24.28
CA GLY A 62 13.20 13.07 -25.72
C GLY A 62 11.87 13.46 -26.36
N GLY A 63 10.98 14.13 -25.64
CA GLY A 63 9.61 14.41 -26.07
C GLY A 63 8.59 13.42 -25.51
N GLU A 64 7.37 13.41 -26.04
CA GLU A 64 6.36 12.43 -25.63
C GLU A 64 6.76 11.02 -26.04
N GLN A 65 6.82 10.11 -25.06
CA GLN A 65 7.16 8.71 -25.29
C GLN A 65 6.24 7.80 -24.47
N ASP A 66 6.05 6.59 -24.97
CA ASP A 66 5.38 5.53 -24.24
C ASP A 66 6.33 4.93 -23.21
N VAL A 67 5.99 5.12 -21.93
CA VAL A 67 6.80 4.68 -20.80
C VAL A 67 6.03 3.65 -19.99
N LYS A 68 6.72 2.59 -19.56
CA LYS A 68 6.14 1.58 -18.67
C LYS A 68 6.08 2.10 -17.24
N PHE A 69 4.87 2.22 -16.74
CA PHE A 69 4.59 2.33 -15.33
C PHE A 69 4.35 0.93 -14.75
N ILE A 70 4.87 0.68 -13.55
CA ILE A 70 4.84 -0.60 -12.87
C ILE A 70 4.09 -0.47 -11.54
N SER A 71 3.36 -1.51 -11.17
CA SER A 71 2.70 -1.58 -9.86
C SER A 71 3.72 -1.62 -8.71
N GLU A 72 3.27 -1.27 -7.50
CA GLU A 72 4.09 -1.35 -6.28
C GLU A 72 4.72 -2.74 -6.07
N GLY A 73 3.96 -3.81 -6.32
CA GLY A 73 4.49 -5.18 -6.27
C GLY A 73 5.70 -5.40 -7.20
N ASN A 74 5.68 -4.81 -8.39
CA ASN A 74 6.81 -4.85 -9.32
C ASN A 74 8.00 -3.99 -8.88
N VAL A 75 7.76 -2.89 -8.16
CA VAL A 75 8.84 -2.12 -7.51
C VAL A 75 9.57 -3.00 -6.49
N HIS A 76 8.84 -3.71 -5.63
CA HIS A 76 9.46 -4.63 -4.66
C HIS A 76 10.24 -5.75 -5.35
N ARG A 77 9.69 -6.35 -6.42
CA ARG A 77 10.41 -7.38 -7.20
C ARG A 77 11.72 -6.86 -7.77
N LEU A 78 11.77 -5.63 -8.29
CA LEU A 78 13.00 -5.00 -8.76
C LEU A 78 14.02 -4.81 -7.64
N ILE A 79 13.60 -4.32 -6.47
CA ILE A 79 14.52 -4.14 -5.32
C ILE A 79 15.09 -5.50 -4.89
N VAL A 80 14.23 -6.53 -4.76
CA VAL A 80 14.66 -7.88 -4.41
C VAL A 80 15.60 -8.46 -5.47
N ALA A 81 15.35 -8.24 -6.76
CA ALA A 81 16.26 -8.64 -7.82
C ALA A 81 17.61 -7.91 -7.72
N ALA A 82 17.61 -6.61 -7.44
CA ALA A 82 18.82 -5.80 -7.26
C ALA A 82 19.69 -6.31 -6.09
N SER A 83 19.07 -6.85 -5.03
CA SER A 83 19.79 -7.47 -3.90
C SER A 83 20.71 -8.63 -4.32
N LYS A 84 20.42 -9.27 -5.45
CA LYS A 84 21.19 -10.41 -6.01
C LYS A 84 22.00 -10.02 -7.23
N GLN A 85 21.44 -9.20 -8.11
CA GLN A 85 21.97 -8.93 -9.45
C GLN A 85 22.77 -7.63 -9.55
N SER A 86 22.59 -6.68 -8.62
CA SER A 86 23.26 -5.38 -8.72
C SER A 86 24.78 -5.51 -8.62
N LYS A 87 25.47 -4.86 -9.56
CA LYS A 87 26.94 -4.77 -9.58
C LYS A 87 27.46 -3.67 -8.65
N ASN A 88 26.61 -2.70 -8.29
CA ASN A 88 26.95 -1.69 -7.30
C ASN A 88 26.78 -2.29 -5.90
N LYS A 89 27.88 -2.40 -5.15
CA LYS A 89 27.89 -3.06 -3.85
C LYS A 89 27.05 -2.32 -2.80
N GLU A 90 27.00 -0.99 -2.86
CA GLU A 90 26.20 -0.19 -1.94
C GLU A 90 24.71 -0.45 -2.17
N ILE A 91 24.26 -0.35 -3.42
CA ILE A 91 22.86 -0.64 -3.79
C ILE A 91 22.51 -2.08 -3.45
N GLN A 92 23.39 -3.04 -3.76
CA GLN A 92 23.19 -4.44 -3.41
C GLN A 92 22.98 -4.62 -1.90
N ASN A 93 23.80 -3.98 -1.07
CA ASN A 93 23.69 -4.07 0.39
C ASN A 93 22.40 -3.42 0.91
N LYS A 94 22.02 -2.23 0.40
CA LYS A 94 20.74 -1.57 0.73
C LYS A 94 19.55 -2.45 0.34
N ALA A 95 19.55 -2.99 -0.87
CA ALA A 95 18.51 -3.89 -1.37
C ALA A 95 18.43 -5.22 -0.61
N LYS A 96 19.57 -5.78 -0.15
CA LYS A 96 19.59 -6.97 0.71
C LYS A 96 18.95 -6.71 2.06
N LYS A 97 19.27 -5.58 2.71
CA LYS A 97 18.63 -5.19 3.98
C LYS A 97 17.12 -5.06 3.81
N TYR A 98 16.69 -4.41 2.73
CA TYR A 98 15.27 -4.28 2.40
C TYR A 98 14.59 -5.63 2.20
N ALA A 99 15.20 -6.53 1.42
CA ALA A 99 14.65 -7.87 1.18
C ALA A 99 14.55 -8.68 2.48
N SER A 100 15.60 -8.69 3.30
CA SER A 100 15.57 -9.37 4.61
C SER A 100 14.54 -8.76 5.54
N TRP A 101 14.40 -7.44 5.60
CA TRP A 101 13.36 -6.80 6.39
C TRP A 101 11.95 -7.27 5.99
N ILE A 102 11.65 -7.34 4.69
CA ILE A 102 10.37 -7.89 4.22
C ILE A 102 10.22 -9.37 4.59
N PHE A 103 11.19 -10.21 4.22
CA PHE A 103 11.04 -11.67 4.27
C PHE A 103 11.24 -12.27 5.65
N ASP A 104 12.11 -11.68 6.47
CA ASP A 104 12.51 -12.23 7.76
C ASP A 104 11.78 -11.51 8.92
N GLU A 105 11.26 -10.30 8.69
CA GLU A 105 10.58 -9.51 9.72
C GLU A 105 9.09 -9.28 9.42
N ILE A 106 8.76 -8.61 8.31
CA ILE A 106 7.37 -8.23 8.00
C ILE A 106 6.51 -9.46 7.75
N VAL A 107 6.88 -10.30 6.80
CA VAL A 107 6.06 -11.47 6.41
C VAL A 107 5.85 -12.43 7.58
N PRO A 108 6.88 -12.79 8.37
CA PRO A 108 6.69 -13.63 9.55
C PRO A 108 5.82 -12.97 10.62
N SER A 109 5.96 -11.67 10.85
CA SER A 109 5.17 -10.93 11.83
C SER A 109 3.70 -10.85 11.43
N VAL A 110 3.40 -10.49 10.17
CA VAL A 110 2.02 -10.50 9.64
C VAL A 110 1.42 -11.89 9.69
N ARG A 111 2.19 -12.94 9.36
CA ARG A 111 1.71 -14.33 9.45
C ARG A 111 1.40 -14.76 10.89
N ALA A 112 2.23 -14.36 11.85
CA ALA A 112 2.08 -14.77 13.25
C ALA A 112 1.00 -13.95 13.99
N ASN A 113 0.94 -12.64 13.73
CA ASN A 113 0.17 -11.69 14.52
C ASN A 113 -1.00 -11.08 13.76
N GLY A 114 -1.05 -11.22 12.43
CA GLY A 114 -2.01 -10.54 11.56
C GLY A 114 -1.62 -9.11 11.18
N TYR A 115 -0.55 -8.56 11.77
CA TYR A 115 -0.07 -7.20 11.53
C TYR A 115 1.46 -7.11 11.70
N TYR A 116 2.05 -6.02 11.21
CA TYR A 116 3.43 -5.64 11.49
C TYR A 116 3.44 -4.32 12.27
N ALA A 117 3.98 -4.34 13.48
CA ALA A 117 4.17 -3.14 14.30
C ALA A 117 5.49 -2.47 13.94
N ILE A 118 5.44 -1.19 13.59
CA ILE A 118 6.64 -0.41 13.30
C ILE A 118 7.39 -0.16 14.61
N PRO A 119 8.69 -0.51 14.71
CA PRO A 119 9.49 -0.28 15.91
C PRO A 119 9.43 1.19 16.36
N GLY A 120 9.16 1.42 17.64
CA GLY A 120 9.01 2.75 18.23
C GLY A 120 7.58 3.31 18.20
N ILE A 121 6.66 2.66 17.49
CA ILE A 121 5.22 2.91 17.61
C ILE A 121 4.64 1.80 18.50
N GLN A 122 4.33 2.14 19.75
CA GLN A 122 3.52 1.28 20.60
C GLN A 122 2.09 1.29 20.07
N VAL A 123 1.78 0.33 19.22
CA VAL A 123 0.40 -0.09 19.01
C VAL A 123 0.04 -1.03 20.18
N PRO A 124 -0.95 -0.69 21.02
CA PRO A 124 -1.44 -1.62 22.02
C PRO A 124 -1.83 -2.93 21.35
N ASP A 125 -1.51 -4.07 21.97
CA ASP A 125 -2.11 -5.33 21.52
C ASP A 125 -3.62 -5.13 21.61
N PHE A 126 -4.33 -5.36 20.51
CA PHE A 126 -5.77 -5.17 20.48
C PHE A 126 -6.49 -6.04 21.53
N ARG A 127 -5.87 -7.15 21.95
CA ARG A 127 -6.37 -8.02 23.03
C ARG A 127 -6.28 -7.37 24.41
N ASP A 128 -5.38 -6.41 24.57
CA ASP A 128 -5.17 -5.69 25.83
C ASP A 128 -6.02 -4.40 25.92
N ILE A 129 -6.74 -4.04 24.85
CA ILE A 129 -7.65 -2.90 24.86
C ILE A 129 -8.91 -3.28 25.66
N PRO A 130 -9.21 -2.59 26.77
CA PRO A 130 -10.43 -2.84 27.53
C PRO A 130 -11.68 -2.66 26.65
N LEU A 131 -12.64 -3.58 26.77
CA LEU A 131 -13.84 -3.59 25.92
C LEU A 131 -14.66 -2.30 26.06
N ASP A 132 -14.66 -1.68 27.24
CA ASP A 132 -15.30 -0.40 27.53
C ASP A 132 -14.61 0.79 26.83
N ALA A 133 -13.28 0.76 26.69
CA ALA A 133 -12.54 1.76 25.92
C ALA A 133 -12.89 1.67 24.43
N LEU A 134 -12.98 0.46 23.88
CA LEU A 134 -13.40 0.23 22.49
C LEU A 134 -14.84 0.67 22.25
N ALA A 135 -15.77 0.33 23.15
CA ALA A 135 -17.16 0.75 23.08
C ALA A 135 -17.30 2.28 23.15
N SER A 136 -16.50 2.92 24.00
CA SER A 136 -16.45 4.39 24.12
C SER A 136 -15.96 5.04 22.83
N TYR A 137 -14.87 4.53 22.25
CA TYR A 137 -14.35 4.99 20.97
C TYR A 137 -15.39 4.85 19.84
N GLN A 138 -16.02 3.68 19.70
CA GLN A 138 -17.06 3.43 18.69
C GLN A 138 -18.25 4.38 18.85
N ARG A 139 -18.64 4.69 20.09
CA ARG A 139 -19.74 5.63 20.37
C ARG A 139 -19.38 7.07 19.97
N ILE A 140 -18.17 7.51 20.29
CA ILE A 140 -17.67 8.83 19.89
C ILE A 140 -17.57 8.91 18.37
N GLN A 141 -16.97 7.91 17.71
CA GLN A 141 -16.84 7.85 16.26
C GLN A 141 -18.21 7.92 15.57
N ARG A 142 -19.20 7.14 16.04
CA ARG A 142 -20.57 7.20 15.52
C ARG A 142 -21.19 8.58 15.68
N THR A 143 -20.94 9.26 16.80
CA THR A 143 -21.47 10.61 17.07
C THR A 143 -20.85 11.62 16.10
N VAL A 144 -19.52 11.63 15.96
CA VAL A 144 -18.82 12.50 15.01
C VAL A 144 -19.31 12.28 13.58
N MET A 145 -19.50 11.03 13.16
CA MET A 145 -20.02 10.73 11.81
C MET A 145 -21.44 11.26 11.60
N LYS A 146 -22.32 11.15 12.61
CA LYS A 146 -23.66 11.74 12.56
C LYS A 146 -23.62 13.25 12.46
N ASP A 147 -22.76 13.90 13.25
CA ASP A 147 -22.59 15.37 13.24
C ASP A 147 -22.06 15.88 11.90
N LEU A 148 -21.26 15.06 11.21
CA LEU A 148 -20.81 15.30 9.83
C LEU A 148 -21.87 14.96 8.77
N GLY A 149 -23.09 14.60 9.15
CA GLY A 149 -24.19 14.29 8.24
C GLY A 149 -24.03 12.99 7.48
N LYS A 150 -23.22 12.04 7.97
CA LYS A 150 -23.01 10.75 7.31
C LYS A 150 -24.25 9.87 7.37
N SER A 151 -24.55 9.20 6.27
CA SER A 151 -25.68 8.27 6.18
C SER A 151 -25.45 7.03 7.07
N PRO A 152 -26.52 6.35 7.53
CA PRO A 152 -26.35 5.14 8.32
C PRO A 152 -25.58 4.03 7.59
N LYS A 153 -25.64 4.01 6.25
CA LYS A 153 -24.87 3.09 5.41
C LYS A 153 -23.37 3.38 5.46
N GLU A 154 -22.97 4.65 5.35
CA GLU A 154 -21.56 5.05 5.51
C GLU A 154 -21.05 4.72 6.92
N ILE A 155 -21.87 4.94 7.94
CA ILE A 155 -21.54 4.61 9.34
C ILE A 155 -21.35 3.09 9.51
N ALA A 156 -22.23 2.26 8.95
CA ALA A 156 -22.13 0.81 9.00
C ALA A 156 -20.88 0.28 8.27
N THR A 157 -20.59 0.82 7.09
CA THR A 157 -19.38 0.47 6.32
C THR A 157 -18.11 0.83 7.11
N GLU A 158 -18.07 2.00 7.74
CA GLU A 158 -16.90 2.40 8.53
C GLU A 158 -16.76 1.56 9.80
N PHE A 159 -17.87 1.24 10.46
CA PHE A 159 -17.88 0.31 11.59
C PHE A 159 -17.33 -1.06 11.20
N LYS A 160 -17.75 -1.62 10.05
CA LYS A 160 -17.25 -2.89 9.53
C LYS A 160 -15.75 -2.86 9.26
N LYS A 161 -15.21 -1.77 8.71
CA LYS A 161 -13.76 -1.59 8.51
C LYS A 161 -13.01 -1.60 9.83
N VAL A 162 -13.48 -0.82 10.81
CA VAL A 162 -12.86 -0.76 12.14
C VAL A 162 -12.91 -2.12 12.81
N SER A 163 -14.05 -2.82 12.80
CA SER A 163 -14.17 -4.19 13.32
C SER A 163 -13.16 -5.15 12.69
N LEU A 164 -12.95 -5.07 11.36
CA LEU A 164 -11.97 -5.90 10.66
C LEU A 164 -10.53 -5.63 11.12
N GLN A 165 -10.19 -4.37 11.44
CA GLN A 165 -8.87 -4.01 11.99
C GLN A 165 -8.59 -4.68 13.35
N PHE A 166 -9.65 -5.02 14.09
CA PHE A 166 -9.59 -5.75 15.36
C PHE A 166 -9.80 -7.26 15.19
N GLY A 167 -9.81 -7.78 13.96
CA GLY A 167 -10.04 -9.20 13.68
C GLY A 167 -11.49 -9.67 13.88
N ILE A 168 -12.44 -8.74 14.07
CA ILE A 168 -13.86 -9.04 14.19
C ILE A 168 -14.46 -9.07 12.79
N ASN A 169 -14.78 -10.27 12.30
CA ASN A 169 -15.40 -10.45 10.99
C ASN A 169 -16.93 -10.36 11.12
N LEU A 170 -17.52 -9.28 10.61
CA LEU A 170 -18.97 -9.11 10.52
C LEU A 170 -19.49 -9.73 9.22
N SER A 171 -20.74 -10.22 9.23
CA SER A 171 -21.34 -10.83 8.05
C SER A 171 -21.35 -9.89 6.84
N ASP A 172 -21.35 -10.45 5.63
CA ASP A 172 -21.36 -9.66 4.40
C ASP A 172 -22.60 -8.77 4.28
N ASN A 173 -23.72 -9.22 4.86
CA ASN A 173 -24.99 -8.50 4.88
C ASN A 173 -25.15 -7.58 6.10
N PHE A 174 -24.10 -7.34 6.90
CA PHE A 174 -24.17 -6.46 8.08
C PHE A 174 -24.74 -5.07 7.75
N ASP A 175 -24.31 -4.50 6.63
CA ASP A 175 -24.76 -3.17 6.17
C ASP A 175 -26.23 -3.18 5.71
N GLN A 176 -26.79 -4.35 5.40
CA GLN A 176 -28.20 -4.53 5.00
C GLN A 176 -29.09 -4.83 6.22
N LEU A 177 -28.62 -5.69 7.12
CA LEU A 177 -29.30 -6.05 8.37
C LEU A 177 -29.49 -4.87 9.31
N ALA A 178 -28.56 -3.91 9.30
CA ALA A 178 -28.67 -2.67 10.09
C ALA A 178 -29.87 -1.79 9.67
N PHE A 179 -30.37 -1.93 8.44
CA PHE A 179 -31.48 -1.14 7.91
C PHE A 179 -32.84 -1.83 8.03
N GLU A 180 -32.90 -3.16 8.03
CA GLU A 180 -34.17 -3.90 8.16
C GLU A 180 -34.81 -3.72 9.55
N GLN A 181 -34.03 -3.36 10.58
CA GLN A 181 -34.59 -3.09 11.91
C GLN A 181 -35.13 -1.65 12.08
N GLU A 182 -34.72 -0.68 11.25
CA GLU A 182 -35.26 0.68 11.28
C GLU A 182 -36.56 0.83 10.47
N SER A 183 -36.89 -0.12 9.58
CA SER A 183 -38.14 -0.10 8.79
C SER A 183 -39.32 -0.84 9.42
N LEU A 184 -39.12 -1.45 10.59
CA LEU A 184 -40.13 -2.18 11.37
C LEU A 184 -40.75 -1.35 12.50
N PHE A 185 -40.42 -0.05 12.61
CA PHE A 185 -41.01 0.90 13.55
C PHE A 185 -41.40 2.21 12.87
#